data_AF-M1YLE7-F1
#
_entry.id   AF-M1YLE7-F1
#
_cell.length_a   1.000
_cell.length_b   1.000
_cell.length_c   1.000
_cell.angle_alpha   90.00
_cell.angle_beta   90.00
_cell.angle_gamma   90.00
#
_symmetry.space_group_name_H-M   'P 1'
#
loop_
_entity.id
_entity.type
_entity.pdbx_description
1 polymer ?
#
loop_
_entity_poly.entity_id
_entity_poly.type
_entity_poly.pdbx_seq_one_letter_code
_entity_poly.pdbx_strand_id
1 'polypeptide(L)' 'MDKLEAVQRVLRFSNTIREWCENEHKVYFDDFDNENVENYETGGFGELADAIIEDGVNENILDEEDLRDFQ' A
#
# COMPACT_ATOMS: atom_id res chain seq x y z
N MET A 1 -9.52 -7.18 5.47
CA MET A 1 -8.83 -5.87 5.47
C MET A 1 -8.93 -5.29 4.08
N ASP A 2 -9.29 -4.02 3.94
CA ASP A 2 -9.36 -3.38 2.64
C ASP A 2 -7.97 -2.98 2.11
N LYS A 3 -7.84 -2.81 0.78
CA LYS A 3 -6.57 -2.46 0.12
C LYS A 3 -5.91 -1.20 0.71
N LEU A 4 -6.72 -0.20 1.04
CA LEU A 4 -6.25 1.03 1.71
C LEU A 4 -5.63 0.73 3.08
N GLU A 5 -6.31 -0.05 3.93
CA GLU A 5 -5.79 -0.40 5.26
C GLU A 5 -4.49 -1.19 5.18
N ALA A 6 -4.37 -2.09 4.20
CA ALA A 6 -3.16 -2.87 3.98
C ALA A 6 -1.98 -1.97 3.59
N VAL A 7 -2.16 -1.08 2.62
CA VAL A 7 -1.14 -0.10 2.22
C VAL A 7 -0.74 0.79 3.40
N GLN A 8 -1.71 1.35 4.12
CA GLN A 8 -1.43 2.19 5.28
C GLN A 8 -0.68 1.43 6.37
N ARG A 9 -1.02 0.15 6.61
CA ARG A 9 -0.28 -0.68 7.57
C ARG A 9 1.16 -0.87 7.13
N VAL A 10 1.41 -1.23 5.87
CA VAL A 10 2.76 -1.41 5.35
C VAL A 10 3.57 -0.13 5.49
N LEU A 11 3.07 0.99 5.00
CA LEU A 11 3.78 2.27 5.05
C LEU A 11 3.98 2.81 6.47
N ARG A 12 3.16 2.37 7.44
CA ARG A 12 3.33 2.70 8.87
C ARG A 12 4.46 1.90 9.51
N PHE A 13 4.67 0.64 9.09
CA PHE A 13 5.63 -0.26 9.73
C PHE A 13 6.93 -0.44 8.95
N SER A 14 6.94 -0.21 7.64
CA SER A 14 8.13 -0.23 6.79
C SER A 14 8.57 1.19 6.42
N ASN A 15 9.69 1.61 6.98
CA ASN A 15 10.30 2.87 6.59
C ASN A 15 10.94 2.76 5.19
N THR A 16 11.45 1.59 4.83
CA THR A 16 12.06 1.31 3.52
C THR A 16 11.06 1.52 2.39
N ILE A 17 9.88 0.90 2.49
CA ILE A 17 8.84 0.99 1.46
C ILE A 17 8.32 2.42 1.37
N ARG A 18 8.20 3.11 2.51
CA ARG A 18 7.80 4.52 2.54
C ARG A 18 8.84 5.41 1.83
N GLU A 19 10.12 5.26 2.13
CA GLU A 19 11.18 6.01 1.46
C GLU A 19 11.20 5.73 -0.05
N TRP A 20 10.93 4.50 -0.48
CA TRP A 20 10.80 4.15 -1.89
C TRP A 20 9.63 4.88 -2.57
N CYS A 21 8.44 4.90 -1.93
CA CYS A 21 7.28 5.64 -2.43
C CYS A 21 7.58 7.15 -2.61
N GLU A 22 8.21 7.77 -1.60
CA GLU A 22 8.51 9.20 -1.60
C GLU A 22 9.59 9.57 -2.64
N ASN A 23 10.63 8.74 -2.78
CA ASN A 23 11.75 9.03 -3.67
C ASN A 23 11.42 8.73 -5.13
N GLU A 24 10.87 7.56 -5.43
CA GLU A 24 10.67 7.08 -6.81
C GLU A 24 9.32 7.51 -7.37
N HIS A 25 8.26 7.50 -6.56
CA HIS A 25 6.89 7.75 -7.02
C HIS A 25 6.36 9.14 -6.66
N LYS A 26 7.05 9.86 -5.76
CA LYS A 26 6.59 11.16 -5.21
C LYS A 26 5.22 11.05 -4.53
N VAL A 27 4.97 9.89 -3.91
CA VAL A 27 3.75 9.60 -3.16
C VAL A 27 4.11 9.46 -1.69
N TYR A 28 3.31 10.08 -0.82
CA TYR A 28 3.50 10.11 0.61
C TYR A 28 2.42 9.28 1.31
N PHE A 29 2.65 8.98 2.60
CA PHE A 29 1.68 8.25 3.40
C PHE A 29 0.28 8.89 3.40
N ASP A 30 0.21 10.23 3.44
CA ASP A 30 -1.05 10.98 3.46
C ASP A 30 -1.81 10.95 2.11
N ASP A 31 -1.13 10.62 1.01
CA ASP A 31 -1.80 10.41 -0.29
C ASP A 31 -2.60 9.10 -0.29
N PHE A 32 -2.33 8.21 0.66
CA PHE A 32 -3.09 6.98 0.85
C PHE A 32 -4.20 7.17 1.88
N ASP A 33 -5.33 7.73 1.47
CA ASP A 33 -6.50 7.97 2.31
C ASP A 33 -7.83 7.55 1.64
N ASN A 34 -8.95 7.72 2.35
CA ASN A 34 -10.28 7.33 1.85
C ASN A 34 -10.82 8.25 0.75
N GLU A 35 -10.39 9.52 0.69
CA GLU A 35 -10.80 10.45 -0.36
C GLU A 35 -10.13 10.12 -1.70
N ASN A 36 -8.99 9.43 -1.68
CA ASN A 36 -8.25 9.00 -2.87
C ASN A 36 -8.37 7.50 -3.17
N VAL A 37 -9.26 6.77 -2.49
CA VAL A 37 -9.38 5.31 -2.63
C VAL A 37 -9.69 4.86 -4.08
N GLU A 38 -10.41 5.69 -4.84
CA GLU A 38 -10.71 5.48 -6.26
C GLU A 38 -9.45 5.56 -7.15
N ASN A 39 -8.39 6.22 -6.68
CA ASN A 39 -7.10 6.20 -7.38
C ASN A 39 -6.38 4.85 -7.20
N TYR A 40 -6.86 3.91 -6.39
CA TYR A 40 -6.18 2.61 -6.21
C TYR A 40 -6.67 1.54 -7.19
N GLU A 41 -7.43 1.97 -8.20
CA GLU A 41 -7.77 1.18 -9.38
C GLU A 41 -6.70 1.31 -10.48
N THR A 42 -6.83 0.50 -11.52
CA THR A 42 -5.89 0.47 -12.65
C THR A 42 -5.81 1.83 -13.35
N GLY A 43 -4.60 2.39 -13.47
CA GLY A 43 -4.35 3.70 -14.07
C GLY A 43 -4.08 4.83 -13.06
N GLY A 44 -4.32 4.60 -11.76
CA GLY A 44 -3.90 5.46 -10.66
C GLY A 44 -2.76 4.83 -9.83
N PHE A 45 -2.82 4.95 -8.51
CA PHE A 45 -1.95 4.26 -7.56
C PHE A 45 -2.27 2.77 -7.38
N GLY A 46 -3.18 2.18 -8.16
CA GLY A 46 -3.56 0.78 -7.97
C GLY A 46 -2.40 -0.20 -8.06
N GLU A 47 -1.57 -0.07 -9.10
CA GLU A 47 -0.37 -0.90 -9.28
C GLU A 47 0.70 -0.62 -8.22
N LEU A 48 0.81 0.64 -7.79
CA LEU A 48 1.72 1.02 -6.70
C LEU A 48 1.27 0.41 -5.37
N ALA A 49 -0.02 0.45 -5.08
CA ALA A 49 -0.61 -0.13 -3.90
C ALA A 49 -0.43 -1.67 -3.88
N ASP A 50 -0.58 -2.33 -5.03
CA ASP A 50 -0.30 -3.78 -5.12
C ASP A 50 1.18 -4.09 -4.83
N ALA A 51 2.11 -3.29 -5.38
CA ALA A 51 3.54 -3.45 -5.10
C ALA A 51 3.88 -3.22 -3.61
N ILE A 52 3.31 -2.19 -2.99
CA ILE A 52 3.48 -1.92 -1.56
C ILE A 52 3.00 -3.11 -0.72
N ILE A 53 1.84 -3.67 -1.06
CA ILE A 53 1.27 -4.82 -0.34
C ILE A 53 2.17 -6.04 -0.51
N GLU A 54 2.65 -6.34 -1.72
CA GLU A 54 3.56 -7.45 -1.99
C GLU A 54 4.85 -7.32 -1.16
N ASP A 55 5.48 -6.14 -1.15
CA ASP A 55 6.67 -5.89 -0.34
C ASP A 55 6.37 -5.97 1.17
N GLY A 56 5.19 -5.53 1.59
CA GLY A 56 4.72 -5.68 2.96
C GLY A 56 4.60 -7.14 3.41
N VAL A 57 4.19 -8.03 2.50
CA VAL A 57 4.16 -9.48 2.76
C VAL A 57 5.59 -10.03 2.84
N ASN A 58 6.48 -9.60 1.94
CA ASN A 58 7.89 -9.99 1.96
C ASN A 58 8.60 -9.56 3.27
N GLU A 59 8.26 -8.39 3.81
CA GLU A 59 8.76 -7.90 5.10
C GLU A 59 8.05 -8.52 6.33
N ASN A 60 7.11 -9.46 6.14
CA ASN A 60 6.30 -10.07 7.21
C ASN A 60 5.48 -9.04 8.02
N ILE A 61 5.04 -7.95 7.37
CA ILE A 61 4.16 -6.93 7.97
C ILE A 61 2.69 -7.31 7.79
N LEU A 62 2.39 -7.92 6.64
CA LEU A 62 1.11 -8.49 6.27
C LEU A 62 1.27 -10.00 6.09
N ASP A 63 0.23 -10.74 6.46
CA ASP A 63 0.15 -12.18 6.24
C ASP A 63 -0.88 -12.50 5.15
N GLU A 64 -0.83 -13.71 4.58
CA GLU A 64 -1.81 -14.17 3.58
C GLU A 64 -3.27 -14.11 4.10
N GLU A 65 -3.47 -14.12 5.43
CA GLU A 65 -4.79 -13.95 6.03
C GLU A 65 -5.30 -12.50 5.92
N ASP A 66 -4.42 -11.51 6.02
CA ASP A 66 -4.77 -10.09 5.86
C ASP A 66 -5.25 -9.82 4.43
N LEU A 67 -4.76 -10.58 3.44
CA LEU A 67 -5.04 -10.37 2.02
C LEU A 67 -6.33 -11.03 1.52
N ARG A 68 -7.00 -11.84 2.34
CA ARG A 68 -8.16 -12.65 1.88
C ARG A 68 -9.38 -11.82 1.47
N ASP A 69 -9.47 -10.57 1.91
CA ASP A 69 -10.60 -9.68 1.65
C ASP A 69 -10.43 -8.78 0.41
N PHE A 70 -9.32 -8.85 -0.35
CA PHE A 70 -9.12 -8.00 -1.53
C PHE A 70 -9.94 -8.42 -2.76
N GLN A 71 -11.05 -9.15 -2.59
CA GLN A 71 -11.81 -9.82 -3.64
C GLN A 71 -12.94 -8.98 -4.25
#